data_AF-A0A957HWL9-F1
#
_entry.id   AF-A0A957HWL9-F1
#
_cell.length_a   1.000
_cell.length_b   1.000
_cell.length_c   1.000
_cell.angle_alpha   90.00
_cell.angle_beta   90.00
_cell.angle_gamma   90.00
#
_symmetry.space_group_name_H-M   'P 1'
#
loop_
_entity.id
_entity.type
_entity.pdbx_description
1 polymer ?
#
loop_
_entity_poly.entity_id
_entity_poly.type
_entity_poly.pdbx_seq_one_letter_code
_entity_poly.pdbx_strand_id
1 'polypeptide(L)'
;NQRGEIQPIGGVNEKIEGFFRLCEARGLTGEQGVLIPASNAVHLMLHEDVVTAVAANQFHIWPVRTIDEGIELLTGTPAGQPHADGTYPKGTVHEVVHRRLLALAQELKSFGDDEEESEEEEL
;
A
#
# COMPACT_ATOMS: atom_id res chain seq x y z
N ASN A 1 9.57 0.38 -8.40
CA ASN A 1 11.03 0.16 -8.40
C ASN A 1 11.58 0.52 -7.03
N GLN A 2 12.90 0.53 -6.82
CA GLN A 2 13.50 0.82 -5.52
C GLN A 2 13.27 2.26 -5.01
N ARG A 3 12.78 3.17 -5.87
CA ARG A 3 12.41 4.55 -5.51
C ARG A 3 10.92 4.71 -5.19
N GLY A 4 10.17 3.62 -5.12
CA GLY A 4 8.73 3.66 -4.85
C GLY A 4 7.85 3.95 -6.09
N GLU A 5 8.43 4.07 -7.29
CA GLU A 5 7.65 4.27 -8.52
C GLU A 5 6.94 2.98 -8.94
N ILE A 6 5.63 3.05 -9.18
CA ILE A 6 4.82 1.93 -9.64
C ILE A 6 5.12 1.65 -11.12
N GLN A 7 5.33 0.37 -11.45
CA GLN A 7 5.69 -0.07 -12.79
C GLN A 7 4.50 -0.71 -13.50
N PRO A 8 4.44 -0.65 -14.84
CA PRO A 8 3.38 -1.27 -15.61
C PRO A 8 3.36 -2.78 -15.40
N ILE A 9 2.17 -3.35 -15.49
CA ILE A 9 1.92 -4.79 -15.41
C ILE A 9 1.29 -5.30 -16.69
N GLY A 10 1.53 -6.58 -16.98
CA GLY A 10 0.76 -7.34 -17.97
C GLY A 10 -0.60 -7.79 -17.44
N GLY A 11 -1.54 -7.96 -18.36
CA GLY A 11 -2.87 -8.49 -18.09
C GLY A 11 -3.73 -7.57 -17.22
N VAL A 12 -3.64 -6.25 -17.41
CA VAL A 12 -4.34 -5.28 -16.54
C VAL A 12 -5.86 -5.39 -16.69
N ASN A 13 -6.38 -5.59 -17.90
CA ASN A 13 -7.81 -5.71 -18.15
C ASN A 13 -8.39 -6.95 -17.47
N GLU A 14 -7.73 -8.10 -17.64
CA GLU A 14 -8.14 -9.39 -17.07
C GLU A 14 -8.15 -9.37 -15.54
N LYS A 15 -7.20 -8.64 -14.93
CA LYS A 15 -7.15 -8.44 -13.48
C LYS A 15 -8.29 -7.57 -12.97
N ILE A 16 -8.56 -6.46 -13.65
CA ILE A 16 -9.68 -5.56 -13.31
C ILE A 16 -11.00 -6.31 -13.41
N GLU A 17 -11.25 -6.95 -14.55
CA GLU A 17 -12.48 -7.69 -14.82
C GLU A 17 -12.65 -8.90 -13.92
N GLY A 18 -11.55 -9.60 -13.60
CA GLY A 18 -11.57 -10.71 -12.65
C GLY A 18 -12.02 -10.28 -11.25
N PHE A 19 -11.51 -9.15 -10.75
CA PHE A 19 -11.94 -8.62 -9.46
C PHE A 19 -13.37 -8.07 -9.51
N PHE A 20 -13.73 -7.35 -10.58
CA PHE A 20 -15.09 -6.84 -10.78
C PHE A 20 -16.13 -7.96 -10.73
N ARG A 21 -15.92 -9.07 -11.47
CA ARG A 21 -16.83 -10.23 -11.45
C ARG A 21 -17.00 -10.84 -10.06
N LEU A 22 -15.93 -10.84 -9.25
CA LEU A 22 -16.01 -11.31 -7.86
C LEU A 22 -16.84 -10.36 -6.99
N CYS A 23 -16.67 -9.04 -7.16
CA CYS A 23 -17.46 -8.04 -6.46
C CYS A 23 -18.93 -8.10 -6.86
N GLU A 24 -19.22 -8.20 -8.16
CA GLU A 24 -20.57 -8.34 -8.71
C GLU A 24 -21.27 -9.59 -8.18
N ALA A 25 -20.61 -10.74 -8.21
CA ALA A 25 -21.14 -12.00 -7.68
C ALA A 25 -21.45 -11.94 -6.18
N ARG A 26 -20.81 -11.03 -5.43
CA ARG A 26 -21.03 -10.80 -3.99
C ARG A 26 -21.96 -9.61 -3.71
N GLY A 27 -22.39 -8.88 -4.74
CA GLY A 27 -23.09 -7.60 -4.64
C GLY A 27 -22.13 -6.41 -4.59
N LEU A 28 -22.34 -5.46 -5.50
CA LEU A 28 -21.63 -4.18 -5.50
C LEU A 28 -22.15 -3.28 -4.38
N THR A 29 -21.22 -2.76 -3.56
CA THR A 29 -21.50 -1.80 -2.49
C THR A 29 -21.30 -0.36 -2.94
N GLY A 30 -20.60 -0.16 -4.07
CA GLY A 30 -20.19 1.17 -4.54
C GLY A 30 -18.87 1.67 -3.97
N GLU A 31 -18.21 0.88 -3.12
CA GLU A 31 -16.89 1.21 -2.56
C GLU A 31 -15.77 0.38 -3.19
N GLN A 32 -16.11 -0.69 -3.92
CA GLN A 32 -15.12 -1.60 -4.48
C GLN A 32 -14.39 -0.97 -5.67
N GLY A 33 -13.14 -1.38 -5.86
CA GLY A 33 -12.35 -0.95 -7.00
C GLY A 33 -10.96 -1.53 -7.00
N VAL A 34 -10.14 -1.04 -7.92
CA VAL A 34 -8.78 -1.53 -8.16
C VAL A 34 -7.80 -0.37 -8.28
N LEU A 35 -6.65 -0.50 -7.62
CA LEU A 35 -5.50 0.37 -7.85
C LEU A 35 -4.66 -0.22 -8.99
N ILE A 36 -4.30 0.60 -9.97
CA ILE A 36 -3.50 0.18 -11.13
C ILE A 36 -2.32 1.12 -11.35
N PRO A 37 -1.24 0.67 -12.02
CA PRO A 37 -0.20 1.57 -12.48
C PRO A 37 -0.78 2.65 -13.39
N ALA A 38 -0.47 3.92 -13.15
CA ALA A 38 -0.93 5.02 -14.00
C ALA A 38 -0.48 4.84 -15.47
N SER A 39 0.67 4.20 -15.70
CA SER A 39 1.17 3.84 -17.03
C SER A 39 0.31 2.81 -17.77
N ASN A 40 -0.54 2.04 -17.06
CA ASN A 40 -1.47 1.10 -17.68
C ASN A 40 -2.78 1.76 -18.13
N ALA A 41 -3.10 2.98 -17.68
CA ALA A 41 -4.38 3.63 -17.95
C ALA A 41 -4.66 3.79 -19.46
N VAL A 42 -3.63 4.09 -20.26
CA VAL A 42 -3.74 4.22 -21.72
C VAL A 42 -3.96 2.90 -22.46
N HIS A 43 -3.80 1.76 -21.77
CA HIS A 43 -3.96 0.42 -22.33
C HIS A 43 -5.29 -0.24 -21.91
N LEU A 44 -6.14 0.48 -21.17
CA LEU A 44 -7.41 -0.06 -20.70
C LEU A 44 -8.39 -0.23 -21.86
N MET A 45 -8.88 -1.45 -21.99
CA MET A 45 -9.90 -1.89 -22.95
C MET A 45 -10.81 -2.83 -22.20
N LEU A 46 -11.69 -2.26 -21.37
CA LEU A 46 -12.52 -3.01 -20.42
C LEU A 46 -13.87 -3.38 -21.02
N HIS A 47 -14.42 -4.51 -20.58
CA HIS A 47 -15.80 -4.89 -20.90
C HIS A 47 -16.81 -3.79 -20.52
N GLU A 48 -17.88 -3.66 -21.30
CA GLU A 48 -18.90 -2.61 -21.15
C GLU A 48 -19.55 -2.60 -19.75
N ASP A 49 -19.71 -3.77 -19.14
CA ASP A 49 -20.26 -3.89 -17.78
C ASP A 49 -19.40 -3.15 -16.74
N VAL A 50 -18.07 -3.27 -16.86
CA VAL A 50 -17.14 -2.57 -15.97
C VAL A 50 -17.23 -1.06 -16.20
N VAL A 51 -17.25 -0.64 -17.46
CA VAL A 51 -17.38 0.79 -17.83
C VAL A 51 -18.68 1.38 -17.27
N THR A 52 -19.78 0.63 -17.38
CA THR A 52 -21.10 1.03 -16.88
C THR A 52 -21.11 1.15 -15.36
N ALA A 53 -20.55 0.16 -14.65
CA ALA A 53 -20.46 0.20 -13.19
C ALA A 53 -19.59 1.36 -12.70
N VAL A 54 -18.48 1.66 -13.39
CA VAL A 54 -17.63 2.83 -13.10
C VAL A 54 -18.40 4.13 -13.32
N ALA A 55 -19.11 4.27 -14.45
CA ALA A 55 -19.92 5.45 -14.74
C ALA A 55 -21.06 5.66 -13.71
N ALA A 56 -21.57 4.58 -13.13
CA ALA A 56 -22.58 4.59 -12.08
C ALA A 56 -22.01 4.77 -10.66
N ASN A 57 -20.69 4.96 -10.49
CA ASN A 57 -19.98 4.99 -9.19
C ASN A 57 -20.17 3.72 -8.36
N GLN A 58 -20.43 2.58 -9.01
CA GLN A 58 -20.60 1.29 -8.34
C GLN A 58 -19.28 0.51 -8.23
N PHE A 59 -18.27 0.90 -9.02
CA PHE A 59 -16.94 0.33 -9.01
C PHE A 59 -15.92 1.41 -9.39
N HIS A 60 -14.68 1.29 -8.91
CA HIS A 60 -13.67 2.34 -9.08
C HIS A 60 -12.35 1.82 -9.65
N ILE A 61 -11.66 2.65 -10.42
CA ILE A 61 -10.31 2.36 -10.94
C ILE A 61 -9.41 3.55 -10.61
N TRP A 62 -8.43 3.33 -9.75
CA TRP A 62 -7.52 4.36 -9.27
C TRP A 62 -6.11 4.19 -9.88
N PRO A 63 -5.72 5.02 -10.85
CA PRO A 63 -4.35 5.01 -11.37
C PRO A 63 -3.40 5.68 -10.37
N VAL A 64 -2.35 4.95 -9.97
CA VAL A 64 -1.31 5.43 -9.04
C VAL A 64 0.09 5.36 -9.66
N ARG A 65 0.95 6.31 -9.29
CA ARG A 65 2.33 6.46 -9.77
C ARG A 65 3.35 6.03 -8.74
N THR A 66 3.05 6.14 -7.46
CA THR A 66 3.97 5.81 -6.37
C THR A 66 3.29 4.91 -5.34
N ILE A 67 4.10 4.21 -4.55
CA ILE A 67 3.63 3.43 -3.40
C ILE A 67 2.92 4.35 -2.38
N ASP A 68 3.42 5.56 -2.19
CA ASP A 68 2.84 6.57 -1.29
C ASP A 68 1.39 6.91 -1.71
N GLU A 69 1.15 7.18 -3.00
CA GLU A 69 -0.22 7.42 -3.50
C GLU A 69 -1.14 6.21 -3.21
N GLY A 70 -0.62 4.99 -3.37
CA GLY A 70 -1.37 3.76 -3.13
C GLY A 70 -1.70 3.53 -1.65
N ILE A 71 -0.73 3.72 -0.75
CA ILE A 71 -0.95 3.50 0.68
C ILE A 71 -1.89 4.56 1.27
N GLU A 72 -1.84 5.80 0.77
CA GLU A 72 -2.78 6.86 1.15
C GLU A 72 -4.22 6.50 0.80
N LEU A 73 -4.47 6.03 -0.42
CA LEU A 73 -5.79 5.59 -0.86
C LEU A 73 -6.32 4.41 -0.04
N LEU A 74 -5.47 3.45 0.28
CA LEU A 74 -5.87 2.23 1.00
C LEU A 74 -6.13 2.47 2.49
N THR A 75 -5.41 3.42 3.10
CA THR A 75 -5.46 3.65 4.56
C THR A 75 -6.25 4.90 4.94
N GLY A 76 -6.54 5.80 3.98
CA GLY A 76 -7.10 7.12 4.26
C GLY A 76 -6.16 8.03 5.07
N THR A 77 -4.88 7.65 5.20
CA THR A 77 -3.89 8.34 6.04
C THR A 77 -2.74 8.81 5.16
N PRO A 78 -2.27 10.07 5.27
CA PRO A 78 -1.12 10.55 4.49
C PRO A 78 0.12 9.67 4.69
N ALA A 79 0.91 9.42 3.63
CA ALA A 79 2.12 8.61 3.71
C ALA A 79 3.17 9.31 4.59
N GLY A 80 3.36 10.62 4.36
CA GLY A 80 4.27 11.49 5.12
C GLY A 80 5.72 11.48 4.59
N GLN A 81 6.27 12.65 4.32
CA GLN A 81 7.67 12.79 3.89
C GLN A 81 8.61 12.98 5.08
N PRO A 82 9.84 12.46 5.03
CA PRO A 82 10.79 12.64 6.11
C PRO A 82 11.19 14.12 6.27
N HIS A 83 11.33 14.56 7.51
CA HIS A 83 11.96 15.81 7.89
C HIS A 83 13.48 15.73 7.71
N ALA A 84 14.15 16.88 7.77
CA ALA A 84 15.61 16.95 7.63
C ALA A 84 16.38 16.17 8.71
N ASP A 85 15.77 15.93 9.86
CA ASP A 85 16.31 15.13 10.96
C ASP A 85 16.00 13.62 10.84
N GLY A 86 15.34 13.21 9.76
CA GLY A 86 14.94 11.82 9.51
C GLY A 86 13.66 11.37 10.24
N THR A 87 13.01 12.26 11.00
CA THR A 87 11.71 11.99 11.61
C THR A 87 10.58 12.20 10.60
N TYR A 88 9.35 11.75 10.92
CA TYR A 88 8.18 11.88 10.05
C TYR A 88 7.07 12.68 10.73
N PRO A 89 6.22 13.41 9.97
CA PRO A 89 5.09 14.13 10.53
C PRO A 89 4.15 13.18 11.28
N LYS A 90 3.68 13.62 12.46
CA LYS A 90 2.77 12.82 13.29
C LYS A 90 1.47 12.50 12.55
N GLY A 91 0.96 11.28 12.76
CA GLY A 91 -0.31 10.85 12.18
C GLY A 91 -0.20 10.47 10.70
N THR A 92 1.03 10.23 10.21
CA THR A 92 1.29 9.69 8.86
C THR A 92 1.64 8.21 8.94
N VAL A 93 1.46 7.48 7.84
CA VAL A 93 1.82 6.06 7.78
C VAL A 93 3.30 5.85 8.10
N HIS A 94 4.19 6.66 7.53
CA HIS A 94 5.62 6.53 7.74
C HIS A 94 6.05 6.87 9.17
N GLU A 95 5.35 7.76 9.88
CA GLU A 95 5.60 7.98 11.32
C GLU A 95 5.27 6.74 12.16
N VAL A 96 4.12 6.10 11.90
CA VAL A 96 3.73 4.88 12.61
C VAL A 96 4.72 3.74 12.35
N VAL A 97 5.15 3.59 11.10
CA VAL A 97 6.17 2.60 10.70
C VAL A 97 7.51 2.90 11.37
N HIS A 98 8.00 4.13 11.28
CA HIS A 98 9.27 4.54 11.87
C HIS A 98 9.30 4.28 13.38
N ARG A 99 8.24 4.65 14.10
CA ARG A 99 8.10 4.38 15.53
C ARG A 99 8.12 2.89 15.85
N ARG A 100 7.43 2.04 15.06
CA ARG A 100 7.43 0.59 15.28
C ARG A 100 8.80 -0.03 15.01
N LEU A 101 9.51 0.42 13.98
CA LEU A 101 10.85 -0.04 13.67
C LEU A 101 11.84 0.33 14.78
N LEU A 102 11.76 1.54 15.35
CA LEU A 102 12.58 1.93 16.51
C LEU A 102 12.31 1.06 17.74
N ALA A 103 11.04 0.79 18.05
CA ALA A 103 10.68 -0.07 19.17
C ALA A 103 11.23 -1.50 19.00
N LEU A 104 11.08 -2.08 17.80
CA LEU A 104 11.65 -3.39 17.49
C LEU A 104 13.18 -3.42 17.58
N ALA A 105 13.85 -2.35 17.12
CA ALA A 105 15.30 -2.24 17.22
C ALA A 105 15.78 -2.12 18.67
N GLN A 106 15.00 -1.49 19.56
CA GLN A 106 15.29 -1.43 20.98
C GLN A 106 15.12 -2.79 21.65
N GLU A 107 14.03 -3.50 21.36
CA GLU A 107 13.79 -4.86 21.86
C GLU A 107 14.92 -5.81 21.44
N LEU A 108 15.35 -5.77 20.17
CA LEU A 108 16.45 -6.61 19.68
C LEU A 108 17.80 -6.31 20.33
N LYS A 109 18.06 -5.04 20.68
CA LYS A 109 19.28 -4.68 21.40
C LYS A 109 19.27 -5.20 22.82
N SER A 110 18.17 -5.04 23.56
CA SER A 110 18.10 -5.56 24.92
C SER A 110 18.27 -7.08 24.97
N PHE A 111 17.77 -7.82 23.98
CA PHE A 111 18.02 -9.27 23.90
C PHE A 111 19.50 -9.63 23.71
N GLY A 112 20.25 -8.84 22.94
CA GLY A 112 21.69 -9.06 22.77
C GLY A 112 22.49 -8.70 24.01
N ASP A 113 22.12 -7.60 24.67
CA ASP A 113 22.76 -7.16 25.92
C ASP A 113 22.51 -8.16 27.07
N ASP A 114 21.29 -8.74 27.16
CA ASP A 114 20.95 -9.77 28.14
C ASP A 114 21.72 -11.10 27.91
N GLU A 115 21.99 -11.47 26.64
CA GLU A 115 22.81 -12.65 26.30
C GLU A 115 24.28 -12.42 26.69
N GLU A 116 24.85 -11.25 26.40
CA GLU A 116 26.23 -10.89 26.79
C GLU A 116 26.42 -10.84 28.32
N GLU A 117 25.46 -10.27 29.07
CA GLU A 117 25.51 -10.26 30.55
C GLU A 117 25.41 -11.68 31.14
N SER A 118 24.62 -12.57 30.52
CA SER A 118 24.49 -13.96 30.98
C SER A 118 25.74 -14.81 30.75
N GLU A 119 26.49 -14.54 29.67
CA GLU A 119 27.77 -15.21 29.39
C GLU A 119 28.91 -14.69 30.29
N GLU A 120 28.88 -13.41 30.70
CA GLU A 120 29.83 -12.84 31.66
C GLU A 120 29.59 -13.30 33.11
N GLU A 121 28.34 -13.57 33.52
CA GLU A 121 28.03 -14.09 34.86
C GLU A 121 28.35 -15.59 35.06
N GLU A 122 28.48 -16.38 33.99
CA GLU A 122 28.83 -17.81 34.05
C GLU A 122 30.36 -18.10 34.10
N LEU A 123 31.22 -17.07 34.00
CA LEU A 123 32.69 -17.14 34.01
C LEU A 123 33.33 -16.81 35.37
#